data_AF-A0A7W9DE05-F1
#
_entry.id   AF-A0A7W9DE05-F1
#
_cell.length_a   1.000
_cell.length_b   1.000
_cell.length_c   1.000
_cell.angle_alpha   90.00
_cell.angle_beta   90.00
_cell.angle_gamma   90.00
#
_symmetry.space_group_name_H-M   'P 1'
#
loop_
_entity.id
_entity.type
_entity.pdbx_description
1 polymer ?
#
loop_
_entity_poly.entity_id
_entity_poly.type
_entity_poly.pdbx_seq_one_letter_code
_entity_poly.pdbx_strand_id
1 'polypeptide(L)'
;MARHHVISTTGCDVFFKLVTHYKEKFGARFDDMTVTFGANGNPVLGATQRDAKSGCEMHRRAGQADECWCCGYDEQLEFVSQHDVPLAHADYRLTLSNGEMWTGTTNAKGRTERIGSKQEEQITTVEFFPPEDSFPCCSTAHRPAAPTAVIVELQDVTTRDTEVGTSVKRIKVDSNARQLTQGEIDMAWMIFEDAIDYSKVKIHKRPYLWLFQPENTAMTPNGEMYFHESRFVDDFSKEDPRLKHWFMHEMVHVWQFQLNYPVRVRGAIRLGLSYDYVLSKEQRLADYNMEAQGDLLADYFVLMYLNYPRAMLQEKYANSLPLYKEVLCDFIKNKKNKKIYLATILSVMIWSIYPETLARSRMANAEVTSINGLPCFSISAKEEARNGQVFLGALSVSDITEKPTTEVWGFLMTGGRKVPISSEDCIPYGHIPPYAQATPAPALRTGRMYEVFLNGRPKDPYDSTYGYVGKFCLAPDASGNSLIIAIKIDTQAWRDDACPVNPASQ
;
A
#
# COMPACT_ATOMS: atom_id res chain seq x y z
N MET A 1 8.42 1.97 34.03
CA MET A 1 7.35 2.25 35.01
C MET A 1 6.32 3.12 34.32
N ALA A 2 5.26 2.51 33.79
CA ALA A 2 4.17 3.25 33.17
C ALA A 2 3.50 4.10 34.25
N ARG A 3 3.52 5.43 34.11
CA ARG A 3 2.61 6.28 34.89
C ARG A 3 1.24 6.08 34.28
N HIS A 4 0.46 5.16 34.85
CA HIS A 4 -0.99 5.29 34.78
C HIS A 4 -1.32 6.60 35.50
N HIS A 5 -1.38 7.71 34.75
CA HIS A 5 -2.07 8.90 35.23
C HIS A 5 -3.56 8.55 35.24
N VAL A 6 -3.97 7.91 36.33
CA VAL A 6 -5.38 7.83 36.72
C VAL A 6 -5.83 9.27 36.84
N ILE A 7 -6.60 9.73 35.86
CA ILE A 7 -7.30 11.00 35.93
C ILE A 7 -8.26 10.86 37.12
N SER A 8 -7.97 11.53 38.22
CA SER A 8 -8.87 11.58 39.38
C SER A 8 -10.03 12.53 39.08
N THR A 9 -10.89 12.16 38.13
CA THR A 9 -12.05 12.97 37.68
C THR A 9 -13.20 13.04 38.69
N THR A 10 -13.26 12.12 39.66
CA THR A 10 -14.44 11.98 40.52
C THR A 10 -14.76 13.20 41.37
N GLY A 11 -13.76 13.92 41.90
CA GLY A 11 -14.00 15.13 42.68
C GLY A 11 -14.55 16.29 41.85
N CYS A 12 -14.01 16.48 40.64
CA CYS A 12 -14.32 17.64 39.81
C CYS A 12 -15.59 17.45 38.99
N ASP A 13 -15.92 16.20 38.62
CA ASP A 13 -17.23 15.85 38.08
C ASP A 13 -18.35 16.06 39.11
N VAL A 14 -18.09 15.74 40.39
CA VAL A 14 -19.04 15.99 41.49
C VAL A 14 -19.21 17.49 41.70
N PHE A 15 -18.12 18.26 41.72
CA PHE A 15 -18.18 19.71 41.82
C PHE A 15 -18.95 20.33 40.65
N PHE A 16 -18.68 19.91 39.42
CA PHE A 16 -19.40 20.39 38.24
C PHE A 16 -20.91 20.09 38.30
N LYS A 17 -21.29 18.87 38.70
CA LYS A 17 -22.70 18.49 38.88
C LYS A 17 -23.37 19.34 39.96
N LEU A 18 -22.69 19.61 41.07
CA LEU A 18 -23.21 20.44 42.16
C LEU A 18 -23.44 21.89 41.70
N VAL A 19 -22.46 22.48 41.02
CA VAL A 19 -22.56 23.86 40.51
C VAL A 19 -23.63 23.97 39.43
N THR A 20 -23.73 22.99 38.53
CA THR A 20 -24.79 22.92 37.51
C THR A 20 -26.18 22.86 38.15
N HIS A 21 -26.34 22.01 39.18
CA HIS A 21 -27.59 21.94 39.94
C HIS A 21 -27.94 23.28 40.61
N TYR A 22 -26.96 23.99 41.17
CA TYR A 22 -27.19 25.33 41.74
C TYR A 22 -27.53 26.38 40.68
N LYS A 23 -26.86 26.35 39.53
CA LYS A 23 -27.19 27.22 38.39
C LYS A 23 -28.65 27.04 37.97
N GLU A 24 -29.11 25.80 37.83
CA GLU A 24 -30.50 25.47 37.48
C GLU A 24 -31.49 25.93 38.56
N LYS A 25 -31.16 25.68 39.84
CA LYS A 25 -32.05 25.99 40.97
C LYS A 25 -32.17 27.49 41.27
N PHE A 26 -31.10 28.26 41.10
CA PHE A 26 -31.05 29.68 41.47
C PHE A 26 -31.17 30.64 40.29
N GLY A 27 -31.08 30.17 39.04
CA GLY A 27 -31.34 30.97 37.84
C GLY A 27 -30.44 32.20 37.74
N ALA A 28 -31.04 33.40 37.65
CA ALA A 28 -30.29 34.66 37.59
C ALA A 28 -29.53 34.96 38.89
N ARG A 29 -30.04 34.54 40.05
CA ARG A 29 -29.41 34.79 41.35
C ARG A 29 -28.10 34.02 41.55
N PHE A 30 -27.83 33.02 40.71
CA PHE A 30 -26.57 32.28 40.73
C PHE A 30 -25.37 33.20 40.47
N ASP A 31 -25.52 34.28 39.70
CA ASP A 31 -24.39 35.14 39.33
C ASP A 31 -23.72 35.82 40.51
N ASP A 32 -24.50 36.19 41.52
CA ASP A 32 -24.03 36.90 42.70
C ASP A 32 -23.59 35.95 43.82
N MET A 33 -23.72 34.63 43.64
CA MET A 33 -23.34 33.64 44.64
C MET A 33 -21.84 33.35 44.57
N THR A 34 -21.19 33.25 45.72
CA THR A 34 -19.85 32.67 45.82
C THR A 34 -19.94 31.17 45.57
N VAL A 35 -19.30 30.69 44.50
CA VAL A 35 -19.32 29.28 44.09
C VAL A 35 -18.10 28.52 44.62
N THR A 36 -16.93 29.17 44.63
CA THR A 36 -15.68 28.65 45.20
C THR A 36 -14.77 29.81 45.61
N PHE A 37 -13.58 29.52 46.12
CA PHE A 37 -12.53 30.49 46.40
C PHE A 37 -11.32 30.20 45.52
N GLY A 38 -10.71 31.22 44.93
CA GLY A 38 -9.54 31.04 44.10
C GLY A 38 -8.27 30.76 44.91
N ALA A 39 -7.16 30.46 44.21
CA ALA A 39 -5.87 30.16 44.87
C ALA A 39 -5.31 31.31 45.74
N ASN A 40 -5.76 32.54 45.50
CA ASN A 40 -5.46 33.73 46.30
C ASN A 40 -6.42 33.94 47.48
N GLY A 41 -7.37 33.04 47.71
CA GLY A 41 -8.39 33.12 48.75
C GLY A 41 -9.58 34.03 48.44
N ASN A 42 -9.63 34.65 47.25
CA ASN A 42 -10.73 35.52 46.86
C ASN A 42 -11.97 34.72 46.41
N PRO A 43 -13.21 35.19 46.71
CA PRO A 43 -14.42 34.53 46.26
C PRO A 43 -14.56 34.59 44.73
N VAL A 44 -14.93 33.45 44.13
CA VAL A 44 -15.24 33.32 42.71
C VAL A 44 -16.75 33.23 42.55
N LEU A 45 -17.32 34.22 41.87
CA LEU A 45 -18.76 34.37 41.70
C LEU A 45 -19.32 33.43 40.63
N GLY A 46 -20.61 33.12 40.73
CA GLY A 46 -21.31 32.30 39.75
C GLY A 46 -21.31 32.91 38.35
N ALA A 47 -21.24 34.23 38.22
CA ALA A 47 -21.10 34.90 36.92
C ALA A 47 -19.85 34.43 36.16
N THR A 48 -18.74 34.25 36.87
CA THR A 48 -17.48 33.74 36.30
C THR A 48 -17.61 32.29 35.85
N GLN A 49 -18.49 31.50 36.48
CA GLN A 49 -18.62 30.06 36.27
C GLN A 49 -19.83 29.65 35.43
N ARG A 50 -20.73 30.59 35.08
CA ARG A 50 -22.03 30.30 34.46
C ARG A 50 -21.92 29.47 33.19
N ASP A 51 -20.91 29.76 32.37
CA ASP A 51 -20.73 29.13 31.06
C ASP A 51 -19.68 28.02 31.06
N ALA A 52 -19.13 27.65 32.21
CA ALA A 52 -18.20 26.55 32.32
C ALA A 52 -18.88 25.23 31.90
N LYS A 53 -18.16 24.40 31.14
CA LYS A 53 -18.62 23.14 30.55
C LYS A 53 -18.11 21.90 31.29
N SER A 54 -17.16 22.07 32.20
CA SER A 54 -16.59 20.98 33.02
C SER A 54 -16.08 21.49 34.37
N GLY A 55 -15.87 20.57 35.32
CA GLY A 55 -15.26 20.88 36.62
C GLY A 55 -13.82 21.39 36.48
N CYS A 56 -13.09 20.87 35.50
CA CYS A 56 -11.77 21.35 35.13
C CYS A 56 -11.76 22.82 34.72
N GLU A 57 -12.70 23.21 33.86
CA GLU A 57 -12.86 24.59 33.44
C GLU A 57 -13.23 25.50 34.62
N MET A 58 -14.05 25.00 35.57
CA MET A 58 -14.39 25.76 36.77
C MET A 58 -13.18 26.05 37.65
N HIS A 59 -12.36 25.05 37.95
CA HIS A 59 -11.14 25.24 38.74
C HIS A 59 -10.12 26.12 38.00
N ARG A 60 -10.01 26.04 36.66
CA ARG A 60 -9.16 26.95 35.87
C ARG A 60 -9.61 28.40 35.99
N ARG A 61 -10.91 28.67 35.83
CA ARG A 61 -11.51 30.02 35.99
C ARG A 61 -11.36 30.54 37.42
N ALA A 62 -11.25 29.65 38.40
CA ALA A 62 -10.95 29.99 39.79
C ALA A 62 -9.44 30.17 40.09
N GLY A 63 -8.55 29.96 39.11
CA GLY A 63 -7.10 30.02 39.31
C GLY A 63 -6.54 28.85 40.13
N GLN A 64 -7.23 27.71 40.16
CA GLN A 64 -6.88 26.49 40.91
C GLN A 64 -6.70 25.28 39.97
N ALA A 65 -6.01 25.47 38.84
CA ALA A 65 -5.92 24.46 37.78
C ALA A 65 -5.31 23.11 38.24
N ASP A 66 -4.46 23.11 39.27
CA ASP A 66 -3.80 21.91 39.79
C ASP A 66 -4.68 21.06 40.72
N GLU A 67 -5.79 21.59 41.26
CA GLU A 67 -6.59 20.95 42.31
C GLU A 67 -7.29 19.67 41.83
N CYS A 68 -7.53 19.57 40.52
CA CYS A 68 -8.24 18.45 39.91
C CYS A 68 -7.34 17.46 39.16
N TRP A 69 -6.03 17.71 39.04
CA TRP A 69 -5.21 17.06 38.00
C TRP A 69 -5.87 17.10 36.62
N CYS A 70 -6.63 18.16 36.37
CA CYS A 70 -7.23 18.40 35.07
C CYS A 70 -6.13 18.86 34.13
N CYS A 71 -5.91 18.13 33.05
CA CYS A 71 -5.23 18.68 31.90
C CYS A 71 -6.04 19.89 31.43
N GLY A 72 -5.52 21.10 31.69
CA GLY A 72 -6.19 22.35 31.33
C GLY A 72 -6.31 22.53 29.83
N TYR A 73 -5.59 21.71 29.06
CA TYR A 73 -5.47 21.73 27.62
C TYR A 73 -5.59 20.29 27.13
N ASP A 74 -6.31 20.06 26.05
CA ASP A 74 -6.33 18.75 25.40
C ASP A 74 -6.40 18.85 23.88
N GLU A 75 -6.16 17.72 23.22
CA GLU A 75 -6.45 17.50 21.81
C GLU A 75 -6.66 15.98 21.58
N GLN A 76 -7.49 15.63 20.59
CA GLN A 76 -7.61 14.25 20.12
C GLN A 76 -7.17 14.19 18.66
N LEU A 77 -6.29 13.25 18.32
CA LEU A 77 -5.86 13.08 16.93
C LEU A 77 -6.66 11.97 16.26
N GLU A 78 -7.10 12.20 15.02
CA GLU A 78 -7.67 11.19 14.13
C GLU A 78 -6.73 10.95 12.97
N PHE A 79 -6.05 9.81 12.96
CA PHE A 79 -5.14 9.44 11.89
C PHE A 79 -5.86 8.72 10.77
N VAL A 80 -5.69 9.22 9.55
CA VAL A 80 -6.27 8.65 8.33
C VAL A 80 -5.24 8.60 7.23
N SER A 81 -5.41 7.71 6.25
CA SER A 81 -4.59 7.68 5.05
C SER A 81 -4.86 8.90 4.14
N GLN A 82 -4.10 9.04 3.06
CA GLN A 82 -4.35 10.05 2.03
C GLN A 82 -5.78 9.98 1.44
N HIS A 83 -6.37 8.77 1.45
CA HIS A 83 -7.71 8.46 0.95
C HIS A 83 -8.76 8.34 2.06
N ASP A 84 -8.53 8.99 3.21
CA ASP A 84 -9.49 9.08 4.32
C ASP A 84 -9.84 7.75 5.01
N VAL A 85 -9.01 6.70 4.83
CA VAL A 85 -9.15 5.41 5.53
C VAL A 85 -8.58 5.53 6.95
N PRO A 86 -9.34 5.23 8.02
CA PRO A 86 -8.84 5.34 9.40
C PRO A 86 -7.68 4.38 9.72
N LEU A 87 -6.65 4.90 10.40
CA LEU A 87 -5.54 4.10 10.94
C LEU A 87 -5.95 3.48 12.28
N ALA A 88 -6.81 2.46 12.23
CA ALA A 88 -7.39 1.82 13.40
C ALA A 88 -6.44 0.81 14.08
N HIS A 89 -6.57 0.68 15.40
CA HIS A 89 -5.88 -0.33 16.22
C HIS A 89 -4.34 -0.29 16.12
N ALA A 90 -3.78 0.90 15.94
CA ALA A 90 -2.34 1.12 15.84
C ALA A 90 -1.78 1.59 17.19
N ASP A 91 -0.77 0.89 17.70
CA ASP A 91 -0.04 1.32 18.90
C ASP A 91 0.82 2.53 18.57
N TYR A 92 0.76 3.54 19.43
CA TYR A 92 1.45 4.81 19.23
C TYR A 92 2.22 5.28 20.46
N ARG A 93 3.25 6.08 20.20
CA ARG A 93 3.94 6.95 21.17
C ARG A 93 4.02 8.35 20.60
N LEU A 94 3.49 9.32 21.31
CA LEU A 94 3.44 10.71 20.95
C LEU A 94 4.37 11.51 21.86
N THR A 95 5.05 12.51 21.32
CA THR A 95 5.92 13.42 22.08
C THR A 95 5.40 14.85 22.00
N LEU A 96 5.33 15.52 23.16
CA LEU A 96 5.01 16.94 23.27
C LEU A 96 6.29 17.80 23.21
N SER A 97 6.16 19.09 22.92
CA SER A 97 7.26 20.06 22.86
C SER A 97 8.08 20.14 24.16
N ASN A 98 7.44 19.91 25.30
CA ASN A 98 8.08 19.88 26.62
C ASN A 98 8.79 18.54 26.94
N GLY A 99 8.77 17.57 26.01
CA GLY A 99 9.38 16.25 26.16
C GLY A 99 8.50 15.21 26.85
N GLU A 100 7.27 15.55 27.24
CA GLU A 100 6.29 14.59 27.76
C GLU A 100 5.89 13.60 26.66
N MET A 101 5.75 12.32 27.04
CA MET A 101 5.39 11.24 26.13
C MET A 101 4.06 10.61 26.50
N TRP A 102 3.26 10.34 25.48
CA TRP A 102 1.96 9.68 25.58
C TRP A 102 1.98 8.38 24.79
N THR A 103 1.41 7.30 25.32
CA THR A 103 1.32 6.02 24.62
C THR A 103 -0.10 5.50 24.66
N GLY A 104 -0.54 4.83 23.60
CA GLY A 104 -1.85 4.20 23.55
C GLY A 104 -2.07 3.44 22.26
N THR A 105 -3.32 3.05 22.00
CA THR A 105 -3.72 2.36 20.77
C THR A 105 -4.88 3.12 20.14
N THR A 106 -4.84 3.37 18.84
CA THR A 106 -5.94 4.06 18.16
C THR A 106 -7.21 3.19 18.14
N ASN A 107 -8.38 3.83 18.22
CA ASN A 107 -9.66 3.10 18.13
C ASN A 107 -10.05 2.76 16.68
N ALA A 108 -11.23 2.15 16.48
CA ALA A 108 -11.74 1.75 15.16
C ALA A 108 -11.88 2.92 14.15
N LYS A 109 -11.95 4.18 14.63
CA LYS A 109 -11.99 5.39 13.81
C LYS A 109 -10.62 6.05 13.65
N GLY A 110 -9.55 5.36 14.04
CA GLY A 110 -8.18 5.89 13.98
C GLY A 110 -7.89 6.99 14.99
N ARG A 111 -8.69 7.12 16.06
CA ARG A 111 -8.52 8.19 17.06
C ARG A 111 -7.67 7.75 18.23
N THR A 112 -6.82 8.66 18.71
CA THR A 112 -6.09 8.54 19.97
C THR A 112 -7.03 8.67 21.17
N GLU A 113 -6.53 8.34 22.36
CA GLU A 113 -7.07 8.94 23.58
C GLU A 113 -6.87 10.47 23.58
N ARG A 114 -7.57 11.18 24.48
CA ARG A 114 -7.39 12.63 24.60
C ARG A 114 -6.06 12.93 25.27
N ILE A 115 -5.19 13.60 24.53
CA ILE A 115 -3.85 13.97 24.95
C ILE A 115 -3.99 15.24 25.76
N GLY A 116 -3.74 15.15 27.07
CA GLY A 116 -3.88 16.27 27.98
C GLY A 116 -2.54 16.90 28.35
N SER A 117 -2.52 18.21 28.58
CA SER A 117 -1.34 18.91 29.13
C SER A 117 -1.74 19.99 30.14
N LYS A 118 -0.75 20.47 30.91
CA LYS A 118 -0.95 21.53 31.92
C LYS A 118 -1.00 22.94 31.33
N GLN A 119 -0.32 23.13 30.21
CA GLN A 119 -0.26 24.35 29.41
C GLN A 119 -0.43 24.02 27.94
N GLU A 120 -0.55 25.02 27.07
CA GLU A 120 -0.55 24.82 25.63
C GLU A 120 0.79 24.18 25.20
N GLU A 121 0.72 22.99 24.60
CA GLU A 121 1.91 22.22 24.18
C GLU A 121 1.74 21.72 22.75
N GLN A 122 2.79 21.88 21.94
CA GLN A 122 2.80 21.34 20.59
C GLN A 122 3.00 19.83 20.64
N ILE A 123 2.22 19.11 19.86
CA ILE A 123 2.46 17.70 19.58
C ILE A 123 3.46 17.66 18.42
N THR A 124 4.69 17.21 18.68
CA THR A 124 5.79 17.33 17.72
C THR A 124 5.99 16.06 16.90
N THR A 125 5.89 14.89 17.52
CA THR A 125 6.10 13.61 16.85
C THR A 125 5.11 12.55 17.30
N VAL A 126 4.77 11.66 16.39
CA VAL A 126 4.01 10.44 16.68
C VAL A 126 4.71 9.26 16.02
N GLU A 127 4.98 8.24 16.82
CA GLU A 127 5.63 7.01 16.42
C GLU A 127 4.60 5.89 16.49
N PHE A 128 4.38 5.17 15.39
CA PHE A 128 3.56 3.97 15.38
C PHE A 128 4.41 2.71 15.46
N PHE A 129 4.03 1.80 16.35
CA PHE A 129 4.74 0.53 16.53
C PHE A 129 3.98 -0.59 15.81
N PRO A 130 4.70 -1.52 15.15
CA PRO A 130 4.07 -2.74 14.68
C PRO A 130 3.58 -3.57 15.90
N PRO A 131 2.44 -4.26 15.79
CA PRO A 131 1.92 -5.09 16.88
C PRO A 131 2.94 -6.17 17.28
N GLU A 132 3.14 -6.38 18.59
CA GLU A 132 4.15 -7.30 19.13
C GLU A 132 3.86 -8.80 18.88
N ASP A 133 2.68 -9.15 18.35
CA ASP A 133 2.26 -10.54 18.20
C ASP A 133 2.77 -11.21 16.92
N SER A 134 4.07 -11.49 16.86
CA SER A 134 4.59 -12.63 16.09
C SER A 134 6.01 -13.05 16.52
N PHE A 135 6.19 -13.48 17.78
CA PHE A 135 7.36 -14.27 18.14
C PHE A 135 6.93 -15.59 18.81
N PRO A 136 7.21 -16.76 18.20
CA PRO A 136 7.10 -18.01 18.90
C PRO A 136 8.16 -18.03 20.02
N CYS A 137 7.71 -18.23 21.26
CA CYS A 137 8.59 -18.57 22.37
C CYS A 137 9.40 -19.84 22.01
N CYS A 138 10.73 -19.68 21.97
CA CYS A 138 11.80 -20.63 22.28
C CYS A 138 12.96 -20.53 21.28
N SER A 139 13.97 -19.72 21.61
CA SER A 139 15.32 -20.19 21.92
C SER A 139 16.31 -19.02 21.87
N THR A 140 17.19 -19.01 22.86
CA THR A 140 18.27 -18.05 23.08
C THR A 140 19.22 -17.93 21.88
N ALA A 141 19.16 -16.82 21.15
CA ALA A 141 20.32 -16.16 20.54
C ALA A 141 19.93 -14.81 19.90
N HIS A 142 20.58 -13.74 20.37
CA HIS A 142 20.61 -12.37 19.86
C HIS A 142 19.26 -11.61 19.84
N ARG A 143 19.21 -10.55 20.65
CA ARG A 143 18.14 -9.55 20.63
C ARG A 143 17.86 -9.13 19.18
N PRO A 144 16.65 -9.31 18.64
CA PRO A 144 16.26 -8.65 17.40
C PRO A 144 16.41 -7.13 17.60
N ALA A 145 16.92 -6.43 16.60
CA ALA A 145 16.83 -4.97 16.57
C ALA A 145 15.36 -4.57 16.80
N ALA A 146 15.13 -3.58 17.67
CA ALA A 146 13.80 -3.12 18.02
C ALA A 146 12.98 -2.82 16.75
N PRO A 147 11.66 -3.11 16.75
CA PRO A 147 10.81 -2.79 15.61
C PRO A 147 10.97 -1.30 15.26
N THR A 148 11.29 -1.02 13.99
CA THR A 148 11.46 0.34 13.52
C THR A 148 10.09 1.01 13.46
N ALA A 149 9.85 1.93 14.40
CA ALA A 149 8.61 2.69 14.44
C ALA A 149 8.44 3.56 13.19
N VAL A 150 7.20 3.72 12.72
CA VAL A 150 6.85 4.71 11.68
C VAL A 150 6.75 6.06 12.38
N ILE A 151 7.64 7.00 12.06
CA ILE A 151 7.69 8.32 12.68
C ILE A 151 6.95 9.33 11.79
N VAL A 152 5.98 10.02 12.36
CA VAL A 152 5.24 11.12 11.74
C VAL A 152 5.58 12.39 12.50
N GLU A 153 6.20 13.35 11.81
CA GLU A 153 6.41 14.69 12.34
C GLU A 153 5.15 15.53 12.14
N LEU A 154 4.69 16.19 13.20
CA LEU A 154 3.49 17.00 13.18
C LEU A 154 3.85 18.48 13.29
N GLN A 155 3.27 19.26 12.38
CA GLN A 155 3.30 20.72 12.39
C GLN A 155 1.89 21.22 12.67
N ASP A 156 1.77 22.30 13.46
CA ASP A 156 0.49 22.97 13.75
C ASP A 156 -0.56 22.13 14.50
N VAL A 157 -0.11 21.21 15.34
CA VAL A 157 -0.96 20.43 16.25
C VAL A 157 -0.57 20.77 17.68
N THR A 158 -1.53 21.28 18.46
CA THR A 158 -1.26 21.82 19.80
C THR A 158 -2.43 21.50 20.70
N THR A 159 -2.17 21.13 21.95
CA THR A 159 -3.21 20.99 22.97
C THR A 159 -3.77 22.37 23.32
N ARG A 160 -5.09 22.54 23.31
CA ARG A 160 -5.73 23.84 23.54
C ARG A 160 -6.67 23.79 24.74
N ASP A 161 -6.89 24.94 25.36
CA ASP A 161 -7.88 25.13 26.42
C ASP A 161 -9.29 25.45 25.89
N THR A 162 -9.44 25.48 24.57
CA THR A 162 -10.68 25.65 23.83
C THR A 162 -11.19 24.30 23.31
N GLU A 163 -12.51 24.11 23.30
CA GLU A 163 -13.16 22.85 22.89
C GLU A 163 -12.69 21.60 23.65
N VAL A 164 -12.22 21.78 24.89
CA VAL A 164 -11.72 20.70 25.76
C VAL A 164 -12.76 19.60 25.89
N GLY A 165 -12.33 18.36 25.66
CA GLY A 165 -13.23 17.19 25.66
C GLY A 165 -13.99 16.96 24.34
N THR A 166 -13.92 17.89 23.37
CA THR A 166 -14.63 17.79 22.09
C THR A 166 -13.78 17.97 20.82
N SER A 167 -12.62 18.64 20.91
CA SER A 167 -11.66 18.85 19.82
C SER A 167 -11.20 17.54 19.17
N VAL A 168 -11.13 17.49 17.83
CA VAL A 168 -10.52 16.38 17.10
C VAL A 168 -9.77 16.94 15.89
N LYS A 169 -8.44 16.80 15.89
CA LYS A 169 -7.60 17.16 14.74
C LYS A 169 -7.36 15.93 13.85
N ARG A 170 -7.84 16.01 12.61
CA ARG A 170 -7.62 14.97 11.61
C ARG A 170 -6.25 15.14 10.94
N ILE A 171 -5.46 14.08 10.93
CA ILE A 171 -4.09 14.05 10.38
C ILE A 171 -4.01 13.01 9.28
N LYS A 172 -3.63 13.44 8.08
CA LYS A 172 -3.30 12.53 6.99
C LYS A 172 -1.90 11.98 7.22
N VAL A 173 -1.82 10.68 7.44
CA VAL A 173 -0.55 9.95 7.54
C VAL A 173 -0.22 9.43 6.15
N ASP A 174 0.94 9.81 5.62
CA ASP A 174 1.56 9.06 4.53
C ASP A 174 2.12 7.78 5.14
N SER A 175 1.21 6.85 5.44
CA SER A 175 1.59 5.56 5.96
C SER A 175 2.28 4.84 4.81
N ASN A 176 3.60 4.62 4.95
CA ASN A 176 4.38 3.75 4.08
C ASN A 176 3.85 2.31 4.00
N ALA A 177 2.68 2.01 4.60
CA ALA A 177 1.91 0.78 4.54
C ALA A 177 0.41 1.07 4.61
N ARG A 178 -0.41 0.36 3.81
CA ARG A 178 -1.89 0.36 3.91
C ARG A 178 -2.42 -1.07 4.00
N GLN A 179 -3.65 -1.23 4.48
CA GLN A 179 -4.37 -2.51 4.36
C GLN A 179 -4.84 -2.72 2.91
N LEU A 180 -5.23 -3.97 2.59
CA LEU A 180 -5.92 -4.26 1.34
C LEU A 180 -7.23 -3.48 1.24
N THR A 181 -7.55 -2.97 0.05
CA THR A 181 -8.87 -2.41 -0.23
C THR A 181 -9.92 -3.53 -0.31
N GLN A 182 -11.20 -3.19 -0.19
CA GLN A 182 -12.26 -4.19 -0.38
C GLN A 182 -12.20 -4.82 -1.78
N GLY A 183 -11.92 -4.02 -2.82
CA GLY A 183 -11.79 -4.54 -4.18
C GLY A 183 -10.61 -5.50 -4.36
N GLU A 184 -9.50 -5.26 -3.67
CA GLU A 184 -8.34 -6.18 -3.64
C GLU A 184 -8.64 -7.48 -2.91
N ILE A 185 -9.38 -7.40 -1.79
CA ILE A 185 -9.86 -8.57 -1.05
C ILE A 185 -10.81 -9.39 -1.94
N ASP A 186 -11.82 -8.76 -2.54
CA ASP A 186 -12.78 -9.43 -3.42
C ASP A 186 -12.07 -10.09 -4.62
N MET A 187 -11.05 -9.41 -5.17
CA MET A 187 -10.24 -9.92 -6.26
C MET A 187 -9.43 -11.16 -5.85
N ALA A 188 -8.74 -11.11 -4.70
CA ALA A 188 -7.98 -12.24 -4.19
C ALA A 188 -8.87 -13.40 -3.74
N TRP A 189 -10.07 -13.10 -3.22
CA TRP A 189 -11.06 -14.09 -2.78
C TRP A 189 -11.48 -15.03 -3.90
N MET A 190 -11.50 -14.58 -5.16
CA MET A 190 -11.81 -15.42 -6.33
C MET A 190 -10.86 -16.63 -6.48
N ILE A 191 -9.63 -16.53 -5.99
CA ILE A 191 -8.64 -17.62 -6.06
C ILE A 191 -8.45 -18.30 -4.71
N PHE A 192 -8.29 -17.51 -3.65
CA PHE A 192 -7.84 -18.03 -2.36
C PHE A 192 -8.96 -18.27 -1.36
N GLU A 193 -10.15 -17.68 -1.57
CA GLU A 193 -11.29 -17.76 -0.64
C GLU A 193 -10.83 -17.52 0.81
N ASP A 194 -11.18 -18.41 1.74
CA ASP A 194 -10.84 -18.34 3.16
C ASP A 194 -9.43 -18.88 3.50
N ALA A 195 -8.59 -19.17 2.50
CA ALA A 195 -7.23 -19.69 2.68
C ALA A 195 -6.23 -18.63 3.14
N ILE A 196 -6.59 -17.35 3.00
CA ILE A 196 -5.78 -16.21 3.45
C ILE A 196 -6.57 -15.44 4.49
N ASP A 197 -5.91 -15.10 5.59
CA ASP A 197 -6.37 -14.07 6.52
C ASP A 197 -5.96 -12.69 5.98
N TYR A 198 -6.87 -12.06 5.22
CA TYR A 198 -6.62 -10.78 4.55
C TYR A 198 -6.40 -9.63 5.53
N SER A 199 -6.89 -9.73 6.76
CA SER A 199 -6.73 -8.69 7.80
C SER A 199 -5.27 -8.50 8.23
N LYS A 200 -4.43 -9.51 7.97
CA LYS A 200 -2.99 -9.49 8.27
C LYS A 200 -2.14 -8.98 7.10
N VAL A 201 -2.74 -8.72 5.95
CA VAL A 201 -2.01 -8.34 4.74
C VAL A 201 -1.91 -6.82 4.65
N LYS A 202 -0.69 -6.33 4.42
CA LYS A 202 -0.41 -4.91 4.20
C LYS A 202 0.39 -4.72 2.92
N ILE A 203 0.18 -3.57 2.26
CA ILE A 203 0.94 -3.14 1.09
C ILE A 203 1.76 -1.91 1.47
N HIS A 204 3.07 -2.00 1.32
CA HIS A 204 4.03 -0.97 1.67
C HIS A 204 4.46 -0.17 0.44
N LYS A 205 4.44 1.16 0.57
CA LYS A 205 4.99 2.13 -0.39
C LYS A 205 6.47 2.38 -0.11
N ARG A 206 7.23 1.30 0.03
CA ARG A 206 8.68 1.35 0.26
C ARG A 206 9.33 0.02 -0.10
N PRO A 207 10.61 0.02 -0.47
CA PRO A 207 11.37 -1.21 -0.58
C PRO A 207 11.48 -1.92 0.78
N TYR A 208 11.41 -3.25 0.76
CA TYR A 208 11.75 -4.12 1.89
C TYR A 208 13.25 -4.08 2.19
N LEU A 209 14.10 -4.16 1.15
CA LEU A 209 15.55 -4.02 1.28
C LEU A 209 15.99 -2.62 0.86
N TRP A 210 15.95 -1.67 1.79
CA TRP A 210 16.15 -0.23 1.52
C TRP A 210 17.45 0.14 0.77
N LEU A 211 18.51 -0.68 0.85
CA LEU A 211 19.78 -0.48 0.11
C LEU A 211 19.96 -1.37 -1.13
N PHE A 212 19.19 -2.46 -1.26
CA PHE A 212 19.49 -3.54 -2.21
C PHE A 212 18.32 -3.99 -3.07
N GLN A 213 17.11 -3.50 -2.80
CA GLN A 213 15.95 -3.73 -3.67
C GLN A 213 16.01 -2.75 -4.84
N PRO A 214 16.25 -3.24 -6.07
CA PRO A 214 16.28 -2.39 -7.25
C PRO A 214 14.93 -1.73 -7.49
N GLU A 215 14.96 -0.55 -8.10
CA GLU A 215 13.78 0.16 -8.57
C GLU A 215 12.84 -0.78 -9.36
N ASN A 216 11.54 -0.53 -9.22
CA ASN A 216 10.46 -1.29 -9.85
C ASN A 216 10.32 -2.75 -9.41
N THR A 217 10.81 -3.12 -8.24
CA THR A 217 10.67 -4.46 -7.70
C THR A 217 9.58 -4.51 -6.64
N ALA A 218 8.74 -5.55 -6.64
CA ALA A 218 7.90 -5.93 -5.52
C ALA A 218 8.52 -7.13 -4.77
N MET A 219 8.31 -7.18 -3.46
CA MET A 219 8.75 -8.31 -2.62
C MET A 219 7.69 -8.62 -1.57
N THR A 220 7.45 -9.91 -1.32
CA THR A 220 6.48 -10.36 -0.31
C THR A 220 7.10 -11.40 0.64
N PRO A 221 8.03 -11.00 1.51
CA PRO A 221 8.83 -11.93 2.31
C PRO A 221 8.14 -12.39 3.59
N ASN A 222 7.11 -11.70 4.07
CA ASN A 222 6.58 -11.90 5.42
C ASN A 222 5.05 -11.88 5.48
N GLY A 223 4.39 -12.11 4.34
CA GLY A 223 2.93 -12.01 4.23
C GLY A 223 2.43 -10.57 4.01
N GLU A 224 3.34 -9.60 3.95
CA GLU A 224 3.07 -8.22 3.53
C GLU A 224 3.85 -7.93 2.24
N MET A 225 3.31 -7.06 1.39
CA MET A 225 3.86 -6.72 0.09
C MET A 225 4.61 -5.40 0.15
N TYR A 226 5.76 -5.30 -0.52
CA TYR A 226 6.61 -4.12 -0.52
C TYR A 226 6.87 -3.65 -1.96
N PHE A 227 6.21 -2.58 -2.36
CA PHE A 227 6.38 -1.95 -3.66
C PHE A 227 7.27 -0.71 -3.55
N HIS A 228 8.13 -0.52 -4.55
CA HIS A 228 8.78 0.78 -4.73
C HIS A 228 7.72 1.87 -4.94
N GLU A 229 7.96 3.09 -4.45
CA GLU A 229 7.00 4.20 -4.52
C GLU A 229 6.47 4.50 -5.94
N SER A 230 7.30 4.31 -6.97
CA SER A 230 6.93 4.50 -8.39
C SER A 230 5.99 3.41 -8.94
N ARG A 231 5.78 2.33 -8.18
CA ARG A 231 4.96 1.16 -8.55
C ARG A 231 3.86 0.86 -7.54
N PHE A 232 3.83 1.59 -6.44
CA PHE A 232 2.73 1.51 -5.49
C PHE A 232 1.48 2.12 -6.12
N VAL A 233 0.35 1.43 -5.92
CA VAL A 233 -0.97 1.88 -6.34
C VAL A 233 -1.89 1.86 -5.13
N ASP A 234 -2.80 2.83 -5.05
CA ASP A 234 -3.78 2.91 -3.95
C ASP A 234 -4.82 1.80 -3.96
N ASP A 235 -5.17 1.27 -5.14
CA ASP A 235 -6.14 0.18 -5.30
C ASP A 235 -5.87 -0.65 -6.59
N PHE A 236 -5.11 -1.75 -6.46
CA PHE A 236 -4.76 -2.61 -7.60
C PHE A 236 -5.99 -3.23 -8.29
N SER A 237 -7.13 -3.36 -7.59
CA SER A 237 -8.36 -3.90 -8.18
C SER A 237 -9.02 -2.99 -9.22
N LYS A 238 -8.63 -1.71 -9.25
CA LYS A 238 -9.12 -0.73 -10.23
C LYS A 238 -8.18 -0.52 -11.41
N GLU A 239 -7.01 -1.13 -11.35
CA GLU A 239 -6.00 -0.98 -12.39
C GLU A 239 -6.24 -1.88 -13.60
N ASP A 240 -5.34 -1.74 -14.56
CA ASP A 240 -5.32 -2.58 -15.74
C ASP A 240 -5.12 -4.06 -15.37
N PRO A 241 -5.55 -5.00 -16.24
CA PRO A 241 -5.40 -6.43 -16.00
C PRO A 241 -3.96 -6.90 -15.66
N ARG A 242 -2.91 -6.19 -16.08
CA ARG A 242 -1.50 -6.54 -15.76
C ARG A 242 -1.13 -6.21 -14.33
N LEU A 243 -1.48 -5.02 -13.84
CA LEU A 243 -1.24 -4.67 -12.44
C LEU A 243 -2.08 -5.56 -11.50
N LYS A 244 -3.27 -5.98 -11.93
CA LYS A 244 -4.06 -7.01 -11.24
C LYS A 244 -3.35 -8.35 -11.20
N HIS A 245 -2.78 -8.80 -12.33
CA HIS A 245 -1.97 -10.03 -12.35
C HIS A 245 -0.78 -9.90 -11.40
N TRP A 246 -0.02 -8.81 -11.48
CA TRP A 246 1.16 -8.59 -10.64
C TRP A 246 0.81 -8.61 -9.14
N PHE A 247 -0.29 -7.96 -8.75
CA PHE A 247 -0.82 -8.05 -7.40
C PHE A 247 -1.20 -9.50 -7.01
N MET A 248 -1.86 -10.23 -7.91
CA MET A 248 -2.23 -11.62 -7.66
C MET A 248 -1.02 -12.56 -7.53
N HIS A 249 0.07 -12.29 -8.26
CA HIS A 249 1.36 -12.97 -8.07
C HIS A 249 1.88 -12.76 -6.64
N GLU A 250 1.90 -11.52 -6.16
CA GLU A 250 2.32 -11.22 -4.79
C GLU A 250 1.37 -11.86 -3.75
N MET A 251 0.07 -11.93 -4.02
CA MET A 251 -0.89 -12.64 -3.16
C MET A 251 -0.60 -14.15 -3.05
N VAL A 252 -0.03 -14.77 -4.09
CA VAL A 252 0.43 -16.17 -4.00
C VAL A 252 1.53 -16.29 -2.95
N HIS A 253 2.46 -15.33 -2.87
CA HIS A 253 3.50 -15.33 -1.84
C HIS A 253 2.95 -15.07 -0.44
N VAL A 254 1.91 -14.24 -0.31
CA VAL A 254 1.16 -14.10 0.96
C VAL A 254 0.55 -15.44 1.38
N TRP A 255 -0.13 -16.12 0.45
CA TRP A 255 -0.72 -17.43 0.68
C TRP A 255 0.33 -18.47 1.09
N GLN A 256 1.44 -18.54 0.36
CA GLN A 256 2.60 -19.38 0.68
C GLN A 256 3.11 -19.08 2.10
N PHE A 257 3.32 -17.81 2.44
CA PHE A 257 3.76 -17.39 3.78
C PHE A 257 2.79 -17.86 4.87
N GLN A 258 1.47 -17.68 4.69
CA GLN A 258 0.47 -18.12 5.67
C GLN A 258 0.37 -19.66 5.79
N LEU A 259 0.79 -20.40 4.76
CA LEU A 259 1.00 -21.85 4.84
C LEU A 259 2.33 -22.27 5.51
N ASN A 260 3.15 -21.31 5.94
CA ASN A 260 4.50 -21.45 6.51
C ASN A 260 5.58 -21.81 5.48
N TYR A 261 5.44 -21.35 4.23
CA TYR A 261 6.56 -21.39 3.30
C TYR A 261 7.67 -20.44 3.80
N PRO A 262 8.95 -20.84 3.67
CA PRO A 262 10.09 -20.05 4.07
C PRO A 262 10.43 -18.97 3.03
N VAL A 263 9.51 -18.05 2.79
CA VAL A 263 9.64 -16.96 1.79
C VAL A 263 10.66 -15.86 2.17
N ARG A 264 11.39 -16.02 3.29
CA ARG A 264 12.21 -14.98 3.95
C ARG A 264 13.71 -15.02 3.63
N VAL A 265 14.24 -16.04 2.97
CA VAL A 265 15.68 -16.30 3.01
C VAL A 265 16.38 -15.93 1.68
N ARG A 266 17.44 -15.13 1.79
CA ARG A 266 18.42 -14.62 0.79
C ARG A 266 18.00 -13.78 -0.43
N GLY A 267 18.54 -12.55 -0.42
CA GLY A 267 18.68 -11.61 -1.53
C GLY A 267 20.14 -11.20 -1.81
N ALA A 268 21.05 -12.16 -2.00
CA ALA A 268 22.47 -11.84 -2.28
C ALA A 268 23.25 -12.84 -3.15
N ILE A 269 22.65 -13.95 -3.59
CA ILE A 269 23.29 -14.91 -4.50
C ILE A 269 22.31 -15.13 -5.65
N ARG A 270 22.76 -15.10 -6.91
CA ARG A 270 21.97 -15.42 -8.13
C ARG A 270 21.55 -16.90 -8.17
N LEU A 271 20.96 -17.40 -7.09
CA LEU A 271 20.27 -18.69 -7.05
C LEU A 271 18.78 -18.38 -7.16
N GLY A 272 18.39 -17.86 -8.33
CA GLY A 272 16.99 -17.56 -8.63
C GLY A 272 16.23 -18.85 -8.89
N LEU A 273 14.92 -18.83 -8.64
CA LEU A 273 14.02 -19.85 -9.14
C LEU A 273 13.55 -19.44 -10.54
N SER A 274 13.35 -20.41 -11.43
CA SER A 274 12.84 -20.12 -12.76
C SER A 274 11.42 -19.60 -12.65
N TYR A 275 11.18 -18.40 -13.16
CA TYR A 275 9.82 -17.86 -13.33
C TYR A 275 9.10 -18.53 -14.52
N ASP A 276 9.87 -19.00 -15.50
CA ASP A 276 9.30 -19.73 -16.62
C ASP A 276 8.85 -21.13 -16.19
N TYR A 277 7.56 -21.42 -16.42
CA TYR A 277 6.96 -22.72 -16.17
C TYR A 277 6.44 -23.38 -17.47
N VAL A 278 6.48 -24.70 -17.47
CA VAL A 278 5.88 -25.53 -18.51
C VAL A 278 4.60 -26.13 -17.95
N LEU A 279 3.45 -25.78 -18.53
CA LEU A 279 2.18 -26.33 -18.08
C LEU A 279 2.02 -27.74 -18.64
N SER A 280 2.03 -28.74 -17.75
CA SER A 280 1.99 -30.16 -18.10
C SER A 280 0.99 -30.93 -17.23
N LYS A 281 0.24 -31.85 -17.84
CA LYS A 281 -0.75 -32.70 -17.14
C LYS A 281 -0.11 -33.70 -16.17
N GLU A 282 1.17 -33.98 -16.38
CA GLU A 282 2.00 -34.83 -15.52
C GLU A 282 2.44 -34.12 -14.24
N GLN A 283 2.28 -32.78 -14.17
CA GLN A 283 2.64 -31.97 -13.02
C GLN A 283 1.40 -31.49 -12.25
N ARG A 284 1.59 -31.20 -10.97
CA ARG A 284 0.64 -30.51 -10.09
C ARG A 284 1.27 -29.20 -9.62
N LEU A 285 0.48 -28.29 -9.06
CA LEU A 285 0.98 -27.01 -8.52
C LEU A 285 2.20 -27.19 -7.59
N ALA A 286 2.20 -28.25 -6.78
CA ALA A 286 3.26 -28.59 -5.84
C ALA A 286 4.60 -28.98 -6.49
N ASP A 287 4.60 -29.33 -7.78
CA ASP A 287 5.80 -29.70 -8.52
C ASP A 287 6.53 -28.48 -9.12
N TYR A 288 5.90 -27.30 -9.06
CA TYR A 288 6.50 -26.04 -9.47
C TYR A 288 7.18 -25.37 -8.28
N ASN A 289 8.26 -24.64 -8.57
CA ASN A 289 8.90 -23.79 -7.59
C ASN A 289 7.98 -22.61 -7.19
N MET A 290 8.27 -21.93 -6.08
CA MET A 290 7.38 -20.90 -5.53
C MET A 290 7.10 -19.70 -6.46
N GLU A 291 8.06 -19.30 -7.31
CA GLU A 291 7.87 -18.21 -8.28
C GLU A 291 7.01 -18.66 -9.46
N ALA A 292 7.28 -19.87 -9.96
CA ALA A 292 6.44 -20.51 -10.98
C ALA A 292 5.00 -20.76 -10.49
N GLN A 293 4.81 -21.07 -9.19
CA GLN A 293 3.48 -21.14 -8.59
C GLN A 293 2.79 -19.76 -8.60
N GLY A 294 3.55 -18.69 -8.33
CA GLY A 294 3.11 -17.29 -8.43
C GLY A 294 2.54 -16.97 -9.81
N ASP A 295 3.38 -17.17 -10.83
CA ASP A 295 3.03 -16.89 -12.23
C ASP A 295 1.85 -17.77 -12.68
N LEU A 296 1.82 -19.06 -12.32
CA LEU A 296 0.80 -20.01 -12.77
C LEU A 296 -0.59 -19.68 -12.20
N LEU A 297 -0.69 -19.38 -10.90
CA LEU A 297 -1.96 -19.02 -10.27
C LEU A 297 -2.48 -17.65 -10.74
N ALA A 298 -1.59 -16.68 -10.96
CA ALA A 298 -1.96 -15.37 -11.48
C ALA A 298 -2.37 -15.43 -12.96
N ASP A 299 -1.72 -16.27 -13.79
CA ASP A 299 -2.17 -16.58 -15.15
C ASP A 299 -3.55 -17.25 -15.17
N TYR A 300 -3.78 -18.21 -14.26
CA TYR A 300 -5.09 -18.86 -14.11
C TYR A 300 -6.17 -17.85 -13.72
N PHE A 301 -5.87 -16.91 -12.81
CA PHE A 301 -6.77 -15.82 -12.43
C PHE A 301 -7.17 -14.97 -13.64
N VAL A 302 -6.19 -14.52 -14.44
CA VAL A 302 -6.44 -13.73 -15.65
C VAL A 302 -7.34 -14.49 -16.62
N LEU A 303 -7.03 -15.76 -16.86
CA LEU A 303 -7.76 -16.56 -17.83
C LEU A 303 -9.20 -16.87 -17.37
N MET A 304 -9.38 -17.20 -16.09
CA MET A 304 -10.66 -17.62 -15.53
C MET A 304 -11.61 -16.46 -15.25
N TYR A 305 -11.09 -15.33 -14.72
CA TYR A 305 -11.92 -14.26 -14.16
C TYR A 305 -11.86 -12.95 -14.93
N LEU A 306 -10.75 -12.65 -15.61
CA LEU A 306 -10.65 -11.45 -16.45
C LEU A 306 -10.99 -11.70 -17.92
N ASN A 307 -10.98 -12.97 -18.36
CA ASN A 307 -11.14 -13.37 -19.77
C ASN A 307 -10.24 -12.54 -20.71
N TYR A 308 -9.01 -12.31 -20.26
CA TYR A 308 -8.11 -11.35 -20.87
C TYR A 308 -6.73 -11.98 -21.06
N PRO A 309 -6.58 -12.94 -22.00
CA PRO A 309 -5.36 -13.74 -22.14
C PRO A 309 -4.12 -12.92 -22.46
N ARG A 310 -4.30 -11.69 -22.99
CA ARG A 310 -3.19 -10.75 -23.12
C ARG A 310 -2.53 -10.53 -21.78
N ALA A 311 -3.25 -10.33 -20.67
CA ALA A 311 -2.64 -10.11 -19.36
C ALA A 311 -1.85 -11.28 -18.76
N MET A 312 -1.97 -12.48 -19.33
CA MET A 312 -1.18 -13.62 -18.90
C MET A 312 0.30 -13.38 -19.19
N LEU A 313 1.13 -14.01 -18.39
CA LEU A 313 2.58 -14.02 -18.54
C LEU A 313 3.01 -15.15 -19.48
N GLN A 314 2.44 -16.35 -19.32
CA GLN A 314 2.62 -17.46 -20.26
C GLN A 314 1.48 -17.51 -21.29
N GLU A 315 1.39 -16.48 -22.13
CA GLU A 315 0.34 -16.29 -23.15
C GLU A 315 0.16 -17.47 -24.12
N LYS A 316 1.19 -18.28 -24.33
CA LYS A 316 1.10 -19.53 -25.11
C LYS A 316 0.03 -20.50 -24.56
N TYR A 317 -0.37 -20.36 -23.29
CA TYR A 317 -1.41 -21.14 -22.64
C TYR A 317 -2.77 -20.43 -22.58
N ALA A 318 -2.96 -19.35 -23.36
CA ALA A 318 -4.22 -18.60 -23.43
C ALA A 318 -5.46 -19.45 -23.71
N ASN A 319 -5.32 -20.61 -24.35
CA ASN A 319 -6.42 -21.51 -24.68
C ASN A 319 -6.41 -22.79 -23.84
N SER A 320 -5.66 -22.82 -22.74
CA SER A 320 -5.37 -24.04 -21.96
C SER A 320 -6.10 -24.09 -20.61
N LEU A 321 -7.25 -23.41 -20.48
CA LEU A 321 -8.01 -23.39 -19.21
C LEU A 321 -8.32 -24.80 -18.66
N PRO A 322 -8.69 -25.82 -19.46
CA PRO A 322 -8.87 -27.18 -18.95
C PRO A 322 -7.60 -27.76 -18.33
N LEU A 323 -6.45 -27.50 -18.94
CA LEU A 323 -5.15 -27.98 -18.45
C LEU A 323 -4.76 -27.26 -17.15
N TYR A 324 -4.99 -25.95 -17.02
CA TYR A 324 -4.82 -25.26 -15.74
C TYR A 324 -5.65 -25.90 -14.63
N LYS A 325 -6.93 -26.20 -14.88
CA LYS A 325 -7.81 -26.84 -13.89
C LYS A 325 -7.30 -28.23 -13.49
N GLU A 326 -6.69 -28.96 -14.41
CA GLU A 326 -6.06 -30.26 -14.13
C GLU A 326 -4.81 -30.11 -13.25
N VAL A 327 -3.89 -29.22 -13.60
CA VAL A 327 -2.66 -28.95 -12.81
C VAL A 327 -2.99 -28.40 -11.42
N LEU A 328 -4.02 -27.57 -11.32
CA LEU A 328 -4.49 -26.94 -10.08
C LEU A 328 -5.50 -27.79 -9.31
N CYS A 329 -5.80 -29.03 -9.72
CA CYS A 329 -6.93 -29.77 -9.16
C CYS A 329 -6.85 -29.95 -7.64
N ASP A 330 -5.66 -30.15 -7.09
CA ASP A 330 -5.45 -30.36 -5.65
C ASP A 330 -5.51 -29.05 -4.86
N PHE A 331 -5.03 -27.96 -5.46
CA PHE A 331 -5.18 -26.61 -4.91
C PHE A 331 -6.66 -26.21 -4.85
N ILE A 332 -7.41 -26.42 -5.94
CA ILE A 332 -8.84 -26.08 -6.01
C ILE A 332 -9.64 -26.88 -4.96
N LYS A 333 -9.32 -28.16 -4.77
CA LYS A 333 -9.95 -29.02 -3.76
C LYS A 333 -9.65 -28.57 -2.32
N ASN A 334 -8.42 -28.14 -2.05
CA ASN A 334 -8.01 -27.70 -0.72
C ASN A 334 -6.90 -26.65 -0.80
N LYS A 335 -7.31 -25.38 -0.78
CA LYS A 335 -6.42 -24.22 -0.83
C LYS A 335 -5.56 -24.07 0.43
N LYS A 336 -5.92 -24.73 1.54
CA LYS A 336 -5.17 -24.74 2.81
C LYS A 336 -4.17 -25.91 2.92
N ASN A 337 -4.00 -26.68 1.83
CA ASN A 337 -3.21 -27.91 1.86
C ASN A 337 -1.70 -27.62 1.96
N LYS A 338 -1.14 -27.82 3.15
CA LYS A 338 0.31 -27.73 3.41
C LYS A 338 1.16 -28.76 2.65
N LYS A 339 0.59 -29.83 2.08
CA LYS A 339 1.35 -30.80 1.26
C LYS A 339 1.78 -30.24 -0.10
N ILE A 340 1.18 -29.13 -0.56
CA ILE A 340 1.65 -28.42 -1.75
C ILE A 340 3.12 -27.96 -1.57
N TYR A 341 3.56 -27.79 -0.32
CA TYR A 341 4.94 -27.44 0.06
C TYR A 341 5.90 -28.63 0.17
N LEU A 342 5.44 -29.78 0.69
CA LEU A 342 6.33 -30.88 1.07
C LEU A 342 6.85 -31.70 -0.12
N ALA A 343 6.12 -31.70 -1.25
CA ALA A 343 6.56 -32.38 -2.47
C ALA A 343 7.78 -31.69 -3.12
N THR A 344 7.85 -30.35 -3.04
CA THR A 344 8.99 -29.53 -3.49
C THR A 344 10.29 -29.81 -2.72
N ILE A 345 10.23 -30.31 -1.48
CA ILE A 345 11.43 -30.64 -0.69
C ILE A 345 11.95 -32.04 -1.07
N LEU A 346 11.07 -33.00 -1.36
CA LEU A 346 11.47 -34.39 -1.63
C LEU A 346 12.13 -34.55 -3.00
N SER A 347 11.72 -33.79 -4.00
CA SER A 347 12.33 -33.78 -5.35
C SER A 347 13.68 -33.04 -5.41
N VAL A 348 14.02 -32.27 -4.37
CA VAL A 348 15.29 -31.51 -4.26
C VAL A 348 16.34 -32.26 -3.40
N MET A 349 15.99 -33.35 -2.72
CA MET A 349 16.92 -34.11 -1.86
C MET A 349 18.08 -34.83 -2.58
N ILE A 350 18.23 -34.71 -3.91
CA ILE A 350 19.44 -35.15 -4.64
C ILE A 350 20.45 -33.99 -4.84
N TRP A 351 20.09 -32.75 -4.51
CA TRP A 351 21.02 -31.61 -4.49
C TRP A 351 21.10 -31.01 -3.08
N SER A 352 21.81 -31.71 -2.21
CA SER A 352 22.18 -31.22 -0.89
C SER A 352 22.91 -29.86 -0.96
N ILE A 353 22.51 -28.95 -0.05
CA ILE A 353 23.19 -27.70 0.41
C ILE A 353 22.73 -26.34 -0.19
N TYR A 354 21.44 -26.08 -0.45
CA TYR A 354 20.99 -24.69 -0.68
C TYR A 354 19.73 -24.28 0.12
N PRO A 355 19.85 -23.29 1.03
CA PRO A 355 18.72 -22.74 1.78
C PRO A 355 17.95 -21.68 0.96
N GLU A 356 16.63 -21.90 0.87
CA GLU A 356 15.44 -21.02 0.91
C GLU A 356 15.56 -19.55 0.42
N THR A 357 14.51 -19.07 -0.30
CA THR A 357 14.51 -17.96 -1.28
C THR A 357 13.61 -16.77 -0.90
N LEU A 358 13.96 -15.54 -1.32
CA LEU A 358 13.10 -14.34 -1.26
C LEU A 358 12.24 -14.25 -2.52
N ALA A 359 10.93 -14.09 -2.33
CA ALA A 359 10.00 -13.82 -3.43
C ALA A 359 10.24 -12.42 -4.02
N ARG A 360 10.50 -12.32 -5.33
CA ARG A 360 10.87 -11.04 -5.96
C ARG A 360 10.41 -10.89 -7.41
N SER A 361 9.52 -9.96 -7.69
CA SER A 361 9.09 -9.64 -9.06
C SER A 361 9.51 -8.22 -9.45
N ARG A 362 9.78 -7.95 -10.74
CA ARG A 362 10.27 -6.63 -11.22
C ARG A 362 9.56 -6.18 -12.50
N MET A 363 9.15 -4.92 -12.55
CA MET A 363 8.67 -4.27 -13.78
C MET A 363 9.79 -3.45 -14.45
N ALA A 364 10.25 -3.83 -15.62
CA ALA A 364 11.26 -3.07 -16.37
C ALA A 364 10.65 -1.83 -17.05
N ASN A 365 11.51 -0.96 -17.59
CA ASN A 365 11.08 0.27 -18.25
C ASN A 365 10.94 0.05 -19.77
N ALA A 366 9.78 0.41 -20.31
CA ALA A 366 9.61 0.63 -21.74
C ALA A 366 9.92 2.09 -22.08
N GLU A 367 10.44 2.32 -23.27
CA GLU A 367 10.64 3.65 -23.83
C GLU A 367 9.48 4.01 -24.75
N VAL A 368 9.08 5.29 -24.69
CA VAL A 368 8.06 5.84 -25.58
C VAL A 368 8.70 6.97 -26.38
N THR A 369 8.77 6.78 -27.69
CA THR A 369 9.24 7.78 -28.65
C THR A 369 8.12 8.17 -29.61
N SER A 370 8.41 9.03 -30.58
CA SER A 370 7.46 9.46 -31.60
C SER A 370 8.00 9.16 -33.00
N ILE A 371 7.18 8.51 -33.83
CA ILE A 371 7.44 8.32 -35.26
C ILE A 371 6.21 8.83 -36.01
N ASN A 372 6.40 9.81 -36.89
CA ASN A 372 5.32 10.42 -37.68
C ASN A 372 4.11 10.91 -36.85
N GLY A 373 4.38 11.43 -35.65
CA GLY A 373 3.34 11.93 -34.74
C GLY A 373 2.55 10.85 -33.99
N LEU A 374 2.95 9.57 -34.11
CA LEU A 374 2.39 8.45 -33.37
C LEU A 374 3.37 7.94 -32.31
N PRO A 375 2.87 7.49 -31.14
CA PRO A 375 3.73 6.86 -30.14
C PRO A 375 4.38 5.61 -30.71
N CYS A 376 5.64 5.39 -30.36
CA CYS A 376 6.40 4.22 -30.75
C CYS A 376 7.07 3.62 -29.52
N PHE A 377 6.89 2.31 -29.33
CA PHE A 377 7.21 1.63 -28.08
C PHE A 377 8.40 0.71 -28.25
N SER A 378 9.41 0.82 -27.38
CA SER A 378 10.61 -0.04 -27.34
C SER A 378 11.02 -0.34 -25.91
N ILE A 379 12.09 -1.13 -25.74
CA ILE A 379 12.77 -1.27 -24.44
C ILE A 379 13.88 -0.22 -24.32
N SER A 380 14.26 0.17 -23.11
CA SER A 380 15.40 1.09 -22.96
C SER A 380 16.73 0.42 -23.31
N ALA A 381 17.69 1.21 -23.82
CA ALA A 381 19.06 0.73 -24.07
C ALA A 381 19.72 0.17 -22.80
N LYS A 382 19.36 0.70 -21.63
CA LYS A 382 19.81 0.17 -20.33
C LYS A 382 19.28 -1.24 -20.05
N GLU A 383 18.01 -1.51 -20.37
CA GLU A 383 17.44 -2.84 -20.19
C GLU A 383 17.99 -3.84 -21.21
N GLU A 384 18.18 -3.42 -22.46
CA GLU A 384 18.79 -4.27 -23.49
C GLU A 384 20.25 -4.61 -23.17
N ALA A 385 21.03 -3.65 -22.68
CA ALA A 385 22.41 -3.89 -22.23
C ALA A 385 22.46 -4.88 -21.04
N ARG A 386 21.42 -4.91 -20.20
CA ARG A 386 21.33 -5.81 -19.04
C ARG A 386 20.92 -7.23 -19.43
N ASN A 387 19.90 -7.36 -20.29
CA ASN A 387 19.17 -8.61 -20.49
C ASN A 387 19.20 -9.14 -21.93
N GLY A 388 19.82 -8.39 -22.84
CA GLY A 388 19.81 -8.65 -24.28
C GLY A 388 18.48 -8.30 -24.94
N GLN A 389 18.36 -8.67 -26.22
CA GLN A 389 17.15 -8.49 -27.00
C GLN A 389 15.98 -9.28 -26.39
N VAL A 390 14.79 -8.68 -26.41
CA VAL A 390 13.58 -9.24 -25.80
C VAL A 390 12.62 -9.69 -26.89
N PHE A 391 11.81 -10.70 -26.58
CA PHE A 391 10.80 -11.23 -27.49
C PHE A 391 9.41 -11.08 -26.89
N LEU A 392 8.57 -10.28 -27.55
CA LEU A 392 7.23 -9.95 -27.10
C LEU A 392 6.18 -10.98 -27.54
N GLY A 393 5.40 -11.47 -26.59
CA GLY A 393 4.18 -12.25 -26.87
C GLY A 393 2.95 -11.34 -27.08
N ALA A 394 2.92 -10.18 -26.43
CA ALA A 394 1.85 -9.20 -26.59
C ALA A 394 2.33 -7.78 -26.30
N LEU A 395 1.47 -6.84 -26.67
CA LEU A 395 1.56 -5.45 -26.30
C LEU A 395 0.16 -4.94 -25.96
N SER A 396 0.05 -4.10 -24.95
CA SER A 396 -1.19 -3.39 -24.63
C SER A 396 -0.92 -1.92 -24.29
N VAL A 397 -1.85 -1.06 -24.68
CA VAL A 397 -1.89 0.36 -24.37
C VAL A 397 -3.24 0.66 -23.73
N SER A 398 -3.20 1.29 -22.57
CA SER A 398 -4.38 1.58 -21.74
C SER A 398 -4.48 3.07 -21.42
N ASP A 399 -5.71 3.60 -21.41
CA ASP A 399 -6.01 4.92 -20.84
C ASP A 399 -6.15 4.76 -19.33
N ILE A 400 -5.20 5.36 -18.59
CA ILE A 400 -5.10 5.27 -17.13
C ILE A 400 -5.62 6.54 -16.44
N THR A 401 -6.16 7.50 -17.20
CA THR A 401 -6.66 8.78 -16.68
C THR A 401 -7.82 8.60 -15.70
N GLU A 402 -8.72 7.66 -16.01
CA GLU A 402 -9.90 7.37 -15.21
C GLU A 402 -9.86 5.90 -14.79
N LYS A 403 -10.27 5.62 -13.55
CA LYS A 403 -10.38 4.26 -13.03
C LYS A 403 -11.84 3.80 -13.07
N PRO A 404 -12.15 2.55 -13.45
CA PRO A 404 -11.20 1.48 -13.78
C PRO A 404 -10.52 1.69 -15.14
N THR A 405 -9.23 1.32 -15.20
CA THR A 405 -8.41 1.48 -16.40
C THR A 405 -9.01 0.76 -17.60
N THR A 406 -8.97 1.42 -18.77
CA THR A 406 -9.52 0.88 -20.02
C THR A 406 -8.42 0.70 -21.05
N GLU A 407 -8.28 -0.51 -21.61
CA GLU A 407 -7.40 -0.72 -22.74
C GLU A 407 -7.95 -0.04 -24.00
N VAL A 408 -7.10 0.72 -24.69
CA VAL A 408 -7.44 1.37 -25.95
C VAL A 408 -6.92 0.59 -27.16
N TRP A 409 -5.79 -0.11 -27.04
CA TRP A 409 -5.23 -0.88 -28.15
C TRP A 409 -4.26 -1.96 -27.65
N GLY A 410 -4.15 -3.06 -28.39
CA GLY A 410 -3.12 -4.05 -28.13
C GLY A 410 -3.16 -5.19 -29.14
N PHE A 411 -2.15 -6.04 -29.09
CA PHE A 411 -2.08 -7.27 -29.87
C PHE A 411 -1.57 -8.45 -29.04
N LEU A 412 -1.96 -9.66 -29.43
CA LEU A 412 -1.52 -10.95 -28.89
C LEU A 412 -0.95 -11.80 -30.02
N MET A 413 0.28 -12.27 -29.87
CA MET A 413 0.89 -13.20 -30.81
C MET A 413 0.26 -14.59 -30.71
N THR A 414 0.01 -15.20 -31.86
CA THR A 414 -0.61 -16.53 -31.93
C THR A 414 0.40 -17.63 -32.21
N GLY A 415 0.07 -18.85 -31.78
CA GLY A 415 0.89 -20.04 -32.04
C GLY A 415 2.26 -20.03 -31.36
N GLY A 416 2.38 -19.35 -30.22
CA GLY A 416 3.64 -19.26 -29.46
C GLY A 416 4.74 -18.43 -30.13
N ARG A 417 4.41 -17.70 -31.21
CA ARG A 417 5.32 -16.78 -31.88
C ARG A 417 5.58 -15.56 -30.99
N LYS A 418 6.69 -14.88 -31.25
CA LYS A 418 7.07 -13.67 -30.57
C LYS A 418 7.65 -12.65 -31.54
N VAL A 419 7.55 -11.36 -31.20
CA VAL A 419 8.13 -10.25 -31.96
C VAL A 419 9.42 -9.81 -31.27
N PRO A 420 10.57 -9.75 -31.97
CA PRO A 420 11.79 -9.21 -31.39
C PRO A 420 11.63 -7.71 -31.15
N ILE A 421 12.12 -7.22 -30.01
CA ILE A 421 12.17 -5.80 -29.69
C ILE A 421 13.55 -5.45 -29.11
N SER A 422 14.12 -4.36 -29.61
CA SER A 422 15.39 -3.79 -29.19
C SER A 422 15.18 -2.36 -28.68
N SER A 423 16.25 -1.69 -28.29
CA SER A 423 16.22 -0.26 -28.00
C SER A 423 16.27 0.63 -29.25
N GLU A 424 16.65 0.08 -30.40
CA GLU A 424 16.77 0.79 -31.68
C GLU A 424 15.49 0.71 -32.52
N ASP A 425 14.77 -0.41 -32.43
CA ASP A 425 13.52 -0.65 -33.15
C ASP A 425 12.32 -0.55 -32.20
N CYS A 426 11.32 0.22 -32.59
CA CYS A 426 10.10 0.40 -31.81
C CYS A 426 8.85 0.00 -32.60
N ILE A 427 7.80 -0.36 -31.88
CA ILE A 427 6.50 -0.73 -32.45
C ILE A 427 5.58 0.51 -32.43
N PRO A 428 5.19 1.06 -33.59
CA PRO A 428 4.28 2.20 -33.64
C PRO A 428 2.89 1.82 -33.14
N TYR A 429 2.21 2.75 -32.49
CA TYR A 429 0.82 2.61 -32.08
C TYR A 429 -0.08 2.26 -33.28
N GLY A 430 -0.85 1.19 -33.15
CA GLY A 430 -1.72 0.68 -34.21
C GLY A 430 -1.04 -0.27 -35.21
N HIS A 431 0.28 -0.47 -35.13
CA HIS A 431 0.96 -1.46 -35.96
C HIS A 431 0.66 -2.89 -35.48
N ILE A 432 0.11 -3.73 -36.35
CA ILE A 432 -0.24 -5.12 -36.04
C ILE A 432 0.82 -6.05 -36.66
N PRO A 433 1.66 -6.72 -35.86
CA PRO A 433 2.64 -7.65 -36.38
C PRO A 433 1.97 -8.84 -37.09
N PRO A 434 2.65 -9.47 -38.07
CA PRO A 434 2.16 -10.71 -38.67
C PRO A 434 1.88 -11.77 -37.59
N TYR A 435 0.79 -12.53 -37.75
CA TYR A 435 0.37 -13.59 -36.82
C TYR A 435 -0.10 -13.10 -35.45
N ALA A 436 -0.39 -11.81 -35.30
CA ALA A 436 -1.01 -11.26 -34.11
C ALA A 436 -2.54 -11.12 -34.25
N GLN A 437 -3.27 -11.34 -33.16
CA GLN A 437 -4.66 -10.91 -32.99
C GLN A 437 -4.66 -9.57 -32.28
N ALA A 438 -5.31 -8.55 -32.85
CA ALA A 438 -5.29 -7.19 -32.30
C ALA A 438 -6.68 -6.57 -32.24
N THR A 439 -6.83 -5.58 -31.37
CA THR A 439 -7.98 -4.66 -31.38
C THR A 439 -7.73 -3.51 -32.35
N PRO A 440 -8.77 -2.91 -32.95
CA PRO A 440 -8.61 -1.67 -33.70
C PRO A 440 -8.01 -0.57 -32.82
N ALA A 441 -7.06 0.20 -33.36
CA ALA A 441 -6.43 1.29 -32.64
C ALA A 441 -7.24 2.59 -32.83
N PRO A 442 -7.96 3.10 -31.80
CA PRO A 442 -8.65 4.38 -31.89
C PRO A 442 -7.66 5.54 -31.89
N ALA A 443 -8.13 6.72 -32.30
CA ALA A 443 -7.34 7.94 -32.15
C ALA A 443 -7.12 8.25 -30.65
N LEU A 444 -5.87 8.50 -30.29
CA LEU A 444 -5.51 8.92 -28.93
C LEU A 444 -5.95 10.36 -28.66
N ARG A 445 -6.32 10.65 -27.41
CA ARG A 445 -6.91 11.93 -27.00
C ARG A 445 -5.88 12.77 -26.22
N THR A 446 -5.87 14.07 -26.49
CA THR A 446 -5.07 15.03 -25.71
C THR A 446 -5.58 15.16 -24.29
N GLY A 447 -4.66 15.40 -23.34
CA GLY A 447 -4.96 15.51 -21.92
C GLY A 447 -5.30 14.19 -21.23
N ARG A 448 -5.20 13.06 -21.95
CA ARG A 448 -5.28 11.71 -21.39
C ARG A 448 -3.89 11.17 -21.10
N MET A 449 -3.82 10.37 -20.05
CA MET A 449 -2.63 9.66 -19.63
C MET A 449 -2.74 8.19 -20.09
N TYR A 450 -1.70 7.72 -20.77
CA TYR A 450 -1.65 6.36 -21.32
C TYR A 450 -0.48 5.57 -20.74
N GLU A 451 -0.68 4.28 -20.55
CA GLU A 451 0.36 3.33 -20.19
C GLU A 451 0.51 2.27 -21.28
N VAL A 452 1.75 1.97 -21.66
CA VAL A 452 2.10 0.83 -22.51
C VAL A 452 2.71 -0.26 -21.64
N PHE A 453 2.28 -1.50 -21.89
CA PHE A 453 2.89 -2.71 -21.37
C PHE A 453 3.40 -3.58 -22.51
N LEU A 454 4.68 -3.91 -22.49
CA LEU A 454 5.31 -4.86 -23.41
C LEU A 454 5.47 -6.20 -22.69
N ASN A 455 4.73 -7.20 -23.15
CA ASN A 455 4.85 -8.55 -22.58
C ASN A 455 6.04 -9.27 -23.18
N GLY A 456 7.20 -9.10 -22.55
CA GLY A 456 8.42 -9.80 -22.89
C GLY A 456 9.20 -10.13 -21.63
N ARG A 457 9.99 -11.20 -21.72
CA ARG A 457 10.92 -11.60 -20.66
C ARG A 457 12.36 -11.65 -21.19
N PRO A 458 13.35 -11.37 -20.32
CA PRO A 458 14.74 -11.71 -20.58
C PRO A 458 14.90 -13.18 -20.95
N LYS A 459 15.97 -13.50 -21.67
CA LYS A 459 16.33 -14.90 -21.96
C LYS A 459 16.77 -15.67 -20.70
N ASP A 460 17.24 -14.96 -19.68
CA ASP A 460 17.58 -15.54 -18.38
C ASP A 460 16.29 -15.87 -17.60
N PRO A 461 15.95 -17.17 -17.40
CA PRO A 461 14.70 -17.56 -16.74
C PRO A 461 14.70 -17.24 -15.23
N TYR A 462 15.85 -16.87 -14.66
CA TYR A 462 16.01 -16.48 -13.27
C TYR A 462 15.90 -14.97 -13.04
N ASP A 463 15.83 -14.15 -14.10
CA ASP A 463 15.62 -12.71 -13.96
C ASP A 463 14.15 -12.45 -13.59
N SER A 464 13.96 -11.70 -12.50
CA SER A 464 12.64 -11.34 -11.95
C SER A 464 11.79 -10.43 -12.85
N THR A 465 12.28 -10.02 -14.03
CA THR A 465 11.57 -9.08 -14.90
C THR A 465 10.30 -9.72 -15.45
N TYR A 466 9.19 -9.13 -15.03
CA TYR A 466 7.82 -9.54 -15.30
C TYR A 466 7.29 -8.96 -16.62
N GLY A 467 7.75 -7.77 -17.01
CA GLY A 467 7.38 -7.08 -18.25
C GLY A 467 7.99 -5.68 -18.31
N TYR A 468 7.67 -4.91 -19.34
CA TYR A 468 8.20 -3.55 -19.52
C TYR A 468 7.05 -2.55 -19.58
N VAL A 469 7.14 -1.48 -18.79
CA VAL A 469 6.10 -0.46 -18.68
C VAL A 469 6.65 0.91 -18.99
N GLY A 470 5.90 1.68 -19.77
CA GLY A 470 6.15 3.09 -20.06
C GLY A 470 4.85 3.88 -20.01
N LYS A 471 4.93 5.15 -19.65
CA LYS A 471 3.77 6.04 -19.56
C LYS A 471 3.97 7.25 -20.47
N PHE A 472 2.91 7.72 -21.09
CA PHE A 472 2.96 8.88 -21.98
C PHE A 472 1.62 9.62 -22.02
N CYS A 473 1.64 10.89 -22.41
CA CYS A 473 0.44 11.64 -22.71
C CYS A 473 0.57 12.43 -24.02
N LEU A 474 -0.58 12.89 -24.52
CA LEU A 474 -0.64 13.76 -25.69
C LEU A 474 -1.00 15.18 -25.22
N ALA A 475 -0.20 16.16 -25.63
CA ALA A 475 -0.46 17.58 -25.39
C ALA A 475 -0.46 18.32 -26.74
N PRO A 476 -1.22 19.42 -26.89
CA PRO A 476 -1.12 20.25 -28.09
C PRO A 476 0.26 20.95 -28.12
N ASP A 477 0.88 20.98 -29.30
CA ASP A 477 2.02 21.86 -29.60
C ASP A 477 1.53 23.28 -29.95
N ALA A 478 2.47 24.22 -30.13
CA ALA A 478 2.16 25.61 -30.46
C ALA A 478 1.43 25.79 -31.81
N SER A 479 1.41 24.77 -32.66
CA SER A 479 0.71 24.75 -33.96
C SER A 479 -0.63 23.99 -33.90
N GLY A 480 -1.01 23.44 -32.75
CA GLY A 480 -2.22 22.64 -32.56
C GLY A 480 -2.08 21.17 -32.93
N ASN A 481 -0.89 20.67 -33.26
CA ASN A 481 -0.65 19.24 -33.47
C ASN A 481 -0.45 18.52 -32.14
N SER A 482 -0.72 17.22 -32.10
CA SER A 482 -0.47 16.40 -30.91
C SER A 482 1.01 16.11 -30.73
N LEU A 483 1.60 16.65 -29.66
CA LEU A 483 2.92 16.32 -29.13
C LEU A 483 2.82 15.14 -28.16
N ILE A 484 3.69 14.15 -28.33
CA ILE A 484 3.80 13.00 -27.42
C ILE A 484 4.83 13.33 -26.34
N ILE A 485 4.41 13.23 -25.09
CA ILE A 485 5.25 13.46 -23.92
C ILE A 485 5.42 12.13 -23.19
N ALA A 486 6.62 11.55 -23.25
CA ALA A 486 6.98 10.41 -22.44
C ALA A 486 7.15 10.84 -20.98
N ILE A 487 6.53 10.12 -20.05
CA ILE A 487 6.57 10.42 -18.62
C ILE A 487 7.63 9.56 -17.96
N LYS A 488 8.60 10.22 -17.31
CA LYS A 488 9.70 9.55 -16.62
C LYS A 488 9.24 9.01 -15.27
N ILE A 489 9.71 7.81 -14.94
CA ILE A 489 9.26 7.03 -13.79
C ILE A 489 9.53 7.64 -12.41
N ASP A 490 10.52 8.52 -12.32
CA ASP A 490 10.93 9.24 -11.12
C ASP A 490 10.12 10.52 -10.85
N THR A 491 9.27 10.92 -11.80
CA THR A 491 8.52 12.19 -11.72
C THR A 491 7.21 12.07 -10.95
N GLN A 492 6.73 13.21 -10.43
CA GLN A 492 5.42 13.29 -9.78
C GLN A 492 4.27 12.99 -10.75
N ALA A 493 4.40 13.41 -12.00
CA ALA A 493 3.46 13.10 -13.08
C ALA A 493 3.24 11.59 -13.28
N TRP A 494 4.30 10.78 -13.10
CA TRP A 494 4.18 9.32 -13.14
C TRP A 494 3.35 8.77 -11.98
N ARG A 495 3.56 9.32 -10.77
CA ARG A 495 2.90 8.87 -9.54
C ARG A 495 1.43 9.27 -9.48
N ASP A 496 1.12 10.46 -10.00
CA ASP A 496 -0.24 11.02 -9.97
C ASP A 496 -1.09 10.60 -11.19
N ASP A 497 -0.55 9.78 -12.09
CA ASP A 497 -1.17 9.46 -13.39
C ASP A 497 -1.62 10.72 -14.16
N ALA A 498 -0.86 11.81 -14.03
CA ALA A 498 -1.23 13.12 -14.52
C ALA A 498 -0.31 13.58 -15.66
N CYS A 499 -0.92 14.04 -16.76
CA CYS A 499 -0.16 14.67 -17.83
C CYS A 499 0.36 16.04 -17.34
N PRO A 500 1.68 16.29 -17.39
CA PRO A 500 2.24 17.56 -16.97
C PRO A 500 1.73 18.70 -17.87
N VAL A 501 1.39 19.84 -17.26
CA VAL A 501 0.98 21.03 -18.01
C VAL A 501 2.18 21.51 -18.83
N ASN A 502 1.99 21.64 -20.14
CA ASN A 502 3.05 22.03 -21.06
C ASN A 502 3.63 23.39 -20.64
N PRO A 503 4.93 23.52 -20.32
CA PRO A 503 5.51 24.81 -19.90
C PRO A 503 5.44 25.90 -20.99
N ALA A 504 5.08 25.54 -22.23
CA ALA A 504 4.80 26.51 -23.30
C ALA A 504 3.47 27.28 -23.15
N SER A 505 2.70 27.04 -22.09
CA SER A 505 1.47 27.79 -21.77
C SER A 505 1.62 28.78 -20.61
N GLN A 506 2.85 29.22 -20.28
CA GLN A 506 3.11 30.36 -19.40
C GLN A 506 3.69 31.55 -20.19
#